data_AF-A0A8J3A5K6-F1
#
_entry.id   AF-A0A8J3A5K6-F1
#
_cell.length_a   1.000
_cell.length_b   1.000
_cell.length_c   1.000
_cell.angle_alpha   90.00
_cell.angle_beta   90.00
_cell.angle_gamma   90.00
#
_symmetry.space_group_name_H-M   'P 1'
#
loop_
_entity.id
_entity.type
_entity.pdbx_description
1 polymer ?
#
loop_
_entity_poly.entity_id
_entity_poly.type
_entity_poly.pdbx_seq_one_letter_code
_entity_poly.pdbx_strand_id
1 'polypeptide(L)'
;MQVVDARVSLDLASGLHDKAYRQLTLFFAADLARTPYCLLMQAKDHILRPTRVEDLFSEDGRPFFSLASEAERPVNDMLRGAYNFYNVSTLRIPKSTPPSTTPMMIIRAEVDALKKSIELRAKSSPRDFMASNADSLTFLALYQAYLFSRENQPTSLYVSVQQNRLKLTSDWPNNWQDIDEILDRTRKNDCRYFSIHAARLGKLAREHTDKLLLLWRNCGLIADNENTDWLVPVESSGEVHNPFPDIPDEQFRLYYRQGLTLLLDKNCLVDQYMIERGYWENRQIERLLGFAEAAELKPGAKRVFLDVGSFWALYSLKARQSGLFDEIVLFEADHRNFSQLQAQLFLNHVIVPDEIRTIFAPVTDKPGPVNMMRSELRRDGNRGAAGIMPEGHPVPPIELQGVSLDSVLDYENCLLVMKFDVEKHEIQVLAGARTLLRANEAVLQIESYELADDVHSFLKGIGYRKLGEIGPDRFYSNIPSLESFE
;
A
#
# COMPACT_ATOMS: atom_id res chain seq x y z
N MET A 1 -34.22 -0.83 4.63
CA MET A 1 -32.83 -1.34 4.53
C MET A 1 -31.89 -0.18 4.76
N GLN A 2 -30.93 -0.30 5.67
CA GLN A 2 -29.89 0.73 5.87
C GLN A 2 -28.63 0.25 5.15
N VAL A 3 -28.06 1.10 4.28
CA VAL A 3 -26.76 0.85 3.65
C VAL A 3 -25.73 1.66 4.42
N VAL A 4 -24.64 1.02 4.83
CA VAL A 4 -23.56 1.66 5.58
C VAL A 4 -22.22 1.30 4.94
N ASP A 5 -21.43 2.31 4.58
CA ASP A 5 -20.02 2.08 4.23
C ASP A 5 -19.19 2.06 5.52
N ALA A 6 -18.77 0.86 5.90
CA ALA A 6 -17.98 0.65 7.10
C ALA A 6 -16.58 1.28 7.04
N ARG A 7 -16.01 1.48 5.85
CA ARG A 7 -14.67 2.11 5.71
C ARG A 7 -14.69 3.59 6.04
N VAL A 8 -15.80 4.27 5.77
CA VAL A 8 -15.97 5.70 6.06
C VAL A 8 -16.37 5.93 7.51
N SER A 9 -17.03 4.94 8.12
CA SER A 9 -17.68 5.10 9.42
C SER A 9 -16.86 4.58 10.61
N LEU A 10 -15.77 3.84 10.36
CA LEU A 10 -14.92 3.26 11.40
C LEU A 10 -13.52 3.88 11.35
N ASP A 11 -13.16 4.61 12.41
CA ASP A 11 -11.79 5.10 12.59
C ASP A 11 -10.89 3.99 13.16
N LEU A 12 -10.42 3.12 12.26
CA LEU A 12 -9.53 1.99 12.57
C LEU A 12 -8.07 2.26 12.16
N ALA A 13 -7.74 3.45 11.64
CA ALA A 13 -6.67 3.63 10.66
C ALA A 13 -5.22 3.71 11.19
N SER A 14 -4.97 3.85 12.50
CA SER A 14 -3.59 4.04 12.97
C SER A 14 -2.79 2.73 13.00
N GLY A 15 -1.80 2.59 12.11
CA GLY A 15 -0.68 1.64 12.22
C GLY A 15 -0.96 0.17 11.87
N LEU A 16 -2.13 -0.18 11.35
CA LEU A 16 -2.48 -1.56 11.00
C LEU A 16 -2.11 -1.93 9.55
N HIS A 17 -1.59 -3.14 9.33
CA HIS A 17 -1.38 -3.65 7.97
C HIS A 17 -2.71 -3.95 7.26
N ASP A 18 -2.72 -3.93 5.92
CA ASP A 18 -3.94 -4.00 5.07
C ASP A 18 -4.88 -5.18 5.40
N LYS A 19 -4.32 -6.38 5.62
CA LYS A 19 -5.12 -7.55 6.01
C LYS A 19 -5.82 -7.40 7.36
N ALA A 20 -5.16 -6.82 8.38
CA ALA A 20 -5.74 -6.56 9.69
C ALA A 20 -6.84 -5.51 9.59
N TYR A 21 -6.58 -4.42 8.87
CA TYR A 21 -7.57 -3.38 8.61
C TYR A 21 -8.84 -3.96 7.97
N ARG A 22 -8.71 -4.81 6.94
CA ARG A 22 -9.86 -5.47 6.30
C ARG A 22 -10.64 -6.38 7.25
N GLN A 23 -9.95 -7.21 8.04
CA GLN A 23 -10.63 -8.10 8.98
C GLN A 23 -11.34 -7.32 10.09
N LEU A 24 -10.71 -6.27 10.61
CA LEU A 24 -11.31 -5.40 11.62
C LEU A 24 -12.50 -4.61 11.07
N THR A 25 -12.43 -4.12 9.84
CA THR A 25 -13.56 -3.45 9.18
C THR A 25 -14.77 -4.39 9.11
N LEU A 26 -14.59 -5.64 8.69
CA LEU A 26 -15.67 -6.63 8.66
C LEU A 26 -16.20 -6.97 10.07
N PHE A 27 -15.29 -7.08 11.04
CA PHE A 27 -15.63 -7.44 12.41
C PHE A 27 -16.43 -6.37 13.16
N PHE A 28 -16.10 -5.10 12.91
CA PHE A 28 -16.76 -3.95 13.51
C PHE A 28 -17.91 -3.39 12.65
N ALA A 29 -18.10 -3.85 11.42
CA ALA A 29 -19.22 -3.45 10.57
C ALA A 29 -20.59 -3.73 11.21
N ALA A 30 -20.71 -4.78 12.02
CA ALA A 30 -21.94 -5.11 12.73
C ALA A 30 -22.37 -4.01 13.75
N ASP A 31 -21.41 -3.25 14.28
CA ASP A 31 -21.66 -2.22 15.30
C ASP A 31 -22.32 -0.98 14.70
N LEU A 32 -22.17 -0.80 13.39
CA LEU A 32 -22.80 0.30 12.66
C LEU A 32 -24.26 0.02 12.32
N ALA A 33 -24.68 -1.25 12.38
CA ALA A 33 -26.00 -1.65 11.97
C ALA A 33 -27.03 -1.40 13.06
N ARG A 34 -28.15 -0.75 12.70
CA ARG A 34 -29.26 -0.51 13.63
C ARG A 34 -30.22 -1.69 13.73
N THR A 35 -30.19 -2.62 12.77
CA THR A 35 -31.08 -3.81 12.71
C THR A 35 -30.45 -5.06 13.35
N PRO A 36 -31.25 -6.02 13.84
CA PRO A 36 -30.72 -7.26 14.43
C PRO A 36 -29.90 -8.12 13.47
N TYR A 37 -30.15 -7.99 12.17
CA TYR A 37 -29.50 -8.73 11.10
C TYR A 37 -28.78 -7.78 10.15
N CYS A 38 -27.64 -8.23 9.64
CA CYS A 38 -26.86 -7.50 8.63
C CYS A 38 -26.49 -8.44 7.48
N LEU A 39 -26.70 -7.99 6.24
CA LEU A 39 -26.08 -8.64 5.08
C LEU A 39 -24.68 -8.06 4.91
N LEU A 40 -23.65 -8.83 5.28
CA LEU A 40 -22.27 -8.43 5.17
C LEU A 40 -21.74 -8.70 3.75
N MET A 41 -21.18 -7.67 3.12
CA MET A 41 -20.66 -7.73 1.75
C MET A 41 -19.29 -7.03 1.66
N GLN A 42 -18.49 -7.42 0.67
CA GLN A 42 -17.27 -6.74 0.27
C GLN A 42 -17.43 -6.15 -1.13
N ALA A 43 -16.51 -5.27 -1.54
CA ALA A 43 -16.53 -4.64 -2.87
C ALA A 43 -16.51 -5.64 -4.05
N LYS A 44 -16.07 -6.88 -3.81
CA LYS A 44 -16.08 -7.96 -4.80
C LYS A 44 -17.46 -8.60 -5.00
N ASP A 45 -18.41 -8.36 -4.09
CA ASP A 45 -19.71 -9.03 -4.05
C ASP A 45 -20.78 -8.14 -4.69
N HIS A 46 -21.44 -8.65 -5.72
CA HIS A 46 -22.45 -7.91 -6.47
C HIS A 46 -23.83 -8.52 -6.28
N ILE A 47 -24.83 -7.68 -6.07
CA ILE A 47 -26.24 -8.06 -6.07
C ILE A 47 -26.72 -7.93 -7.52
N LEU A 48 -27.07 -9.05 -8.16
CA LEU A 48 -27.48 -9.04 -9.57
C LEU A 48 -28.94 -8.61 -9.78
N ARG A 49 -29.74 -8.53 -8.71
CA ARG A 49 -31.17 -8.19 -8.77
C ARG A 49 -31.68 -7.64 -7.44
N PRO A 50 -32.70 -6.77 -7.43
CA PRO A 50 -33.24 -6.20 -6.20
C PRO A 50 -33.51 -7.25 -5.13
N THR A 51 -32.94 -7.09 -3.93
CA THR A 51 -33.08 -8.04 -2.82
C THR A 51 -34.36 -7.76 -2.03
N ARG A 52 -35.16 -8.81 -1.76
CA ARG A 52 -36.35 -8.78 -0.91
C ARG A 52 -36.11 -9.54 0.39
N VAL A 53 -37.05 -9.43 1.32
CA VAL A 53 -36.94 -10.07 2.64
C VAL A 53 -37.01 -11.58 2.52
N GLU A 54 -37.90 -12.11 1.68
CA GLU A 54 -38.04 -13.55 1.42
C GLU A 54 -36.78 -14.20 0.82
N ASP A 55 -35.81 -13.40 0.38
CA ASP A 55 -34.55 -13.88 -0.18
C ASP A 55 -33.44 -14.03 0.86
N LEU A 56 -33.65 -13.44 2.04
CA LEU A 56 -32.69 -13.42 3.14
C LEU A 56 -33.18 -14.20 4.35
N PHE A 57 -34.48 -14.43 4.46
CA PHE A 57 -35.12 -15.06 5.62
C PHE A 57 -36.11 -16.14 5.19
N SER A 58 -36.17 -17.22 5.98
CA SER A 58 -37.28 -18.19 5.93
C SER A 58 -38.56 -17.60 6.48
N GLU A 59 -39.69 -18.30 6.24
CA GLU A 59 -41.02 -17.92 6.74
C GLU A 59 -41.07 -17.79 8.27
N ASP A 60 -40.23 -18.53 9.00
CA ASP A 60 -40.12 -18.45 10.45
C ASP A 60 -39.16 -17.34 10.95
N GLY A 61 -38.65 -16.50 10.05
CA GLY A 61 -37.83 -15.34 10.36
C GLY A 61 -36.35 -15.64 10.59
N ARG A 62 -35.88 -16.87 10.38
CA ARG A 62 -34.45 -17.20 10.47
C ARG A 62 -33.70 -16.80 9.19
N PRO A 63 -32.49 -16.23 9.29
CA PRO A 63 -31.70 -15.89 8.12
C PRO A 63 -31.21 -17.12 7.36
N PHE A 64 -31.12 -16.99 6.04
CA PHE A 64 -30.52 -18.00 5.18
C PHE A 64 -28.99 -17.95 5.18
N PHE A 65 -28.36 -19.10 4.95
CA PHE A 65 -26.95 -19.19 4.56
C PHE A 65 -26.73 -20.22 3.45
N SER A 66 -25.71 -19.98 2.62
CA SER A 66 -25.37 -20.87 1.52
C SER A 66 -24.55 -22.06 1.99
N LEU A 67 -24.97 -23.27 1.62
CA LEU A 67 -24.14 -24.48 1.65
C LEU A 67 -22.96 -24.30 0.69
N ALA A 68 -21.71 -24.39 1.13
CA ALA A 68 -20.58 -24.43 0.19
C ALA A 68 -20.05 -25.85 0.09
N SER A 69 -19.76 -26.29 -1.14
CA SER A 69 -19.25 -27.63 -1.41
C SER A 69 -17.86 -27.82 -0.79
N GLU A 70 -17.49 -29.07 -0.51
CA GLU A 70 -16.16 -29.43 0.04
C GLU A 70 -15.03 -29.04 -0.93
N ALA A 71 -15.30 -29.06 -2.24
CA ALA A 71 -14.38 -28.61 -3.29
C ALA A 71 -14.13 -27.08 -3.26
N GLU A 72 -15.09 -26.29 -2.80
CA GLU A 72 -14.95 -24.83 -2.63
C GLU A 72 -14.35 -24.43 -1.27
N ARG A 73 -14.18 -25.40 -0.37
CA ARG A 73 -13.65 -25.22 0.97
C ARG A 73 -12.47 -26.17 1.20
N PRO A 74 -11.27 -25.89 0.65
CA PRO A 74 -10.10 -26.38 1.35
C PRO A 74 -10.22 -25.82 2.77
N VAL A 75 -10.23 -26.70 3.79
CA VAL A 75 -10.07 -26.26 5.17
C VAL A 75 -8.69 -25.62 5.25
N ASN A 76 -8.65 -24.33 4.92
CA ASN A 76 -7.45 -23.54 4.85
C ASN A 76 -6.98 -23.25 6.27
N ASP A 77 -5.71 -22.88 6.39
CA ASP A 77 -5.07 -22.70 7.69
C ASP A 77 -5.82 -21.71 8.59
N MET A 78 -6.54 -20.75 7.98
CA MET A 78 -7.33 -19.76 8.72
C MET A 78 -8.57 -20.34 9.39
N LEU A 79 -9.31 -21.21 8.70
CA LEU A 79 -10.45 -21.90 9.30
C LEU A 79 -9.99 -22.90 10.37
N ARG A 80 -8.85 -23.57 10.15
CA ARG A 80 -8.22 -24.45 11.15
C ARG A 80 -7.83 -23.66 12.40
N GLY A 81 -7.20 -22.50 12.22
CA GLY A 81 -6.84 -21.61 13.32
C GLY A 81 -8.05 -21.23 14.16
N ALA A 82 -9.16 -20.84 13.53
CA ALA A 82 -10.39 -20.46 14.22
C ALA A 82 -11.01 -21.64 14.99
N TYR A 83 -10.99 -22.84 14.41
CA TYR A 83 -11.53 -24.04 15.04
C TYR A 83 -10.68 -24.48 16.23
N ASN A 84 -9.36 -24.42 16.10
CA ASN A 84 -8.43 -24.68 17.19
C ASN A 84 -8.66 -23.70 18.35
N PHE A 85 -8.85 -22.41 18.06
CA PHE A 85 -9.12 -21.40 19.09
C PHE A 85 -10.40 -21.68 19.91
N TYR A 86 -11.42 -22.29 19.28
CA TYR A 86 -12.68 -22.65 19.92
C TYR A 86 -12.79 -24.12 20.35
N ASN A 87 -11.74 -24.93 20.17
CA ASN A 87 -11.76 -26.39 20.39
C ASN A 87 -12.86 -27.11 19.60
N VAL A 88 -13.15 -26.63 18.38
CA VAL A 88 -14.09 -27.26 17.46
C VAL A 88 -13.39 -28.39 16.72
N SER A 89 -13.90 -29.62 16.87
CA SER A 89 -13.34 -30.77 16.17
C SER A 89 -13.57 -30.67 14.66
N THR A 90 -12.49 -30.71 13.87
CA THR A 90 -12.59 -30.78 12.40
C THR A 90 -13.22 -32.07 11.89
N LEU A 91 -13.27 -33.12 12.72
CA LEU A 91 -13.92 -34.40 12.40
C LEU A 91 -15.45 -34.34 12.53
N ARG A 92 -15.99 -33.28 13.16
CA ARG A 92 -17.42 -33.13 13.43
C ARG A 92 -18.07 -32.00 12.62
N ILE A 93 -17.37 -31.46 11.64
CA ILE A 93 -17.91 -30.39 10.79
C ILE A 93 -19.02 -31.01 9.94
N PRO A 94 -20.27 -30.54 10.06
CA PRO A 94 -21.35 -31.00 9.20
C PRO A 94 -21.05 -30.72 7.73
N LYS A 95 -21.64 -31.48 6.81
CA LYS A 95 -21.62 -31.15 5.38
C LYS A 95 -22.24 -29.77 5.08
N SER A 96 -23.06 -29.25 6.00
CA SER A 96 -23.77 -27.98 5.89
C SER A 96 -23.36 -26.99 6.97
N THR A 97 -22.55 -26.00 6.64
CA THR A 97 -22.09 -24.98 7.59
C THR A 97 -22.18 -23.56 7.02
N PRO A 98 -22.33 -22.52 7.87
CA PRO A 98 -22.25 -21.13 7.43
C PRO A 98 -21.00 -20.88 6.56
N PRO A 99 -21.07 -19.99 5.57
CA PRO A 99 -19.92 -19.69 4.74
C PRO A 99 -18.88 -18.89 5.54
N SER A 100 -17.60 -19.20 5.38
CA SER A 100 -16.49 -18.36 5.88
C SER A 100 -16.17 -17.20 4.91
N THR A 101 -17.13 -16.84 4.04
CA THR A 101 -16.95 -15.89 2.93
C THR A 101 -18.21 -15.05 2.73
N THR A 102 -18.04 -13.79 2.35
CA THR A 102 -19.13 -12.91 1.92
C THR A 102 -19.68 -13.31 0.54
N PRO A 103 -20.91 -12.88 0.19
CA PRO A 103 -21.90 -12.22 1.06
C PRO A 103 -22.47 -13.20 2.11
N MET A 104 -22.73 -12.72 3.33
CA MET A 104 -23.25 -13.53 4.44
C MET A 104 -24.19 -12.73 5.35
N MET A 105 -25.31 -13.34 5.74
CA MET A 105 -26.15 -12.82 6.83
C MET A 105 -25.48 -13.05 8.18
N ILE A 106 -25.33 -11.99 8.98
CA ILE A 106 -24.82 -12.04 10.35
C ILE A 106 -25.90 -11.56 11.33
N ILE A 107 -25.89 -12.10 12.54
CA ILE A 107 -26.79 -11.75 13.62
C ILE A 107 -26.00 -10.90 14.62
N ARG A 108 -26.40 -9.64 14.82
CA ARG A 108 -25.61 -8.69 15.62
C ARG A 108 -25.36 -9.18 17.05
N ALA A 109 -26.40 -9.72 17.71
CA ALA A 109 -26.28 -10.26 19.05
C ALA A 109 -25.23 -11.38 19.16
N GLU A 110 -25.05 -12.18 18.10
CA GLU A 110 -24.05 -13.24 18.05
C GLU A 110 -22.65 -12.69 17.80
N VAL A 111 -22.51 -11.58 17.08
CA VAL A 111 -21.23 -10.87 16.93
C VAL A 111 -20.80 -10.22 18.25
N ASP A 112 -21.74 -9.64 18.99
CA ASP A 112 -21.48 -9.08 20.33
C ASP A 112 -21.06 -10.18 21.31
N ALA A 113 -21.71 -11.35 21.25
CA ALA A 113 -21.37 -12.49 22.07
C ALA A 113 -20.01 -13.10 21.67
N LEU A 114 -19.66 -13.12 20.38
CA LEU A 114 -18.34 -13.50 19.88
C LEU A 114 -17.24 -12.57 20.42
N LYS A 115 -17.46 -11.24 20.42
CA LYS A 115 -16.49 -10.27 20.96
C LYS A 115 -16.19 -10.55 22.43
N LYS A 116 -17.24 -10.73 23.23
CA LYS A 116 -17.10 -11.10 24.65
C LYS A 116 -16.40 -12.44 24.84
N SER A 117 -16.66 -13.43 23.99
CA SER A 117 -15.97 -14.73 24.11
C SER A 117 -14.50 -14.65 23.73
N ILE A 118 -14.12 -13.78 22.78
CA ILE A 118 -12.72 -13.49 22.46
C ILE A 118 -12.03 -12.83 23.66
N GLU A 119 -12.63 -11.81 24.27
CA GLU A 119 -12.08 -11.15 25.47
C GLU A 119 -11.77 -12.14 26.58
N LEU A 120 -12.74 -13.01 26.89
CA LEU A 120 -12.61 -14.00 27.96
C LEU A 120 -11.56 -15.07 27.65
N ARG A 121 -11.50 -15.57 26.41
CA ARG A 121 -10.59 -16.66 26.01
C ARG A 121 -9.16 -16.19 25.75
N ALA A 122 -9.02 -15.10 25.00
CA ALA A 122 -7.72 -14.56 24.61
C ALA A 122 -7.11 -13.64 25.68
N LYS A 123 -7.89 -13.22 26.69
CA LYS A 123 -7.48 -12.22 27.70
C LYS A 123 -6.93 -10.94 27.05
N SER A 124 -7.51 -10.55 25.92
CA SER A 124 -7.11 -9.42 25.10
C SER A 124 -8.35 -8.75 24.51
N SER A 125 -8.27 -7.47 24.16
CA SER A 125 -9.40 -6.80 23.50
C SER A 125 -9.72 -7.49 22.17
N PRO A 126 -10.98 -7.52 21.71
CA PRO A 126 -11.34 -8.14 20.44
C PRO A 126 -10.59 -7.49 19.27
N ARG A 127 -10.33 -6.18 19.37
CA ARG A 127 -9.56 -5.41 18.39
C ARG A 127 -8.13 -5.92 18.32
N ASP A 128 -7.42 -5.98 19.45
CA ASP A 128 -6.00 -6.34 19.48
C ASP A 128 -5.80 -7.80 19.11
N PHE A 129 -6.71 -8.68 19.55
CA PHE A 129 -6.72 -10.08 19.14
C PHE A 129 -6.87 -10.23 17.62
N MET A 130 -7.86 -9.56 17.03
CA MET A 130 -8.09 -9.61 15.58
C MET A 130 -6.93 -8.99 14.80
N ALA A 131 -6.35 -7.88 15.28
CA ALA A 131 -5.19 -7.25 14.67
C ALA A 131 -3.97 -8.19 14.66
N SER A 132 -3.64 -8.75 15.83
CA SER A 132 -2.45 -9.60 16.02
C SER A 132 -2.54 -10.94 15.29
N ASN A 133 -3.76 -11.41 14.99
CA ASN A 133 -4.00 -12.70 14.34
C ASN A 133 -4.57 -12.56 12.93
N ALA A 134 -4.53 -11.36 12.34
CA ALA A 134 -5.11 -11.10 11.02
C ALA A 134 -4.50 -11.97 9.91
N ASP A 135 -3.28 -12.50 10.12
CA ASP A 135 -2.65 -13.38 9.16
C ASP A 135 -3.13 -14.83 9.17
N SER A 136 -3.56 -15.29 10.34
CA SER A 136 -3.92 -16.68 10.61
C SER A 136 -5.41 -16.86 10.92
N LEU A 137 -6.19 -15.79 11.04
CA LEU A 137 -7.61 -15.82 11.33
C LEU A 137 -8.38 -14.82 10.47
N THR A 138 -9.64 -15.16 10.17
CA THR A 138 -10.59 -14.22 9.58
C THR A 138 -11.82 -14.08 10.47
N PHE A 139 -12.48 -12.94 10.42
CA PHE A 139 -13.70 -12.71 11.18
C PHE A 139 -14.75 -13.79 10.91
N LEU A 140 -15.03 -14.09 9.64
CA LEU A 140 -16.05 -15.08 9.28
C LEU A 140 -15.68 -16.50 9.70
N ALA A 141 -14.39 -16.87 9.67
CA ALA A 141 -13.94 -18.14 10.21
C ALA A 141 -14.13 -18.22 11.73
N LEU A 142 -13.81 -17.15 12.47
CA LEU A 142 -14.01 -17.08 13.91
C LEU A 142 -15.47 -17.08 14.31
N TYR A 143 -16.31 -16.35 13.58
CA TYR A 143 -17.75 -16.36 13.78
C TYR A 143 -18.34 -17.75 13.56
N GLN A 144 -17.93 -18.42 12.48
CA GLN A 144 -18.31 -19.81 12.23
C GLN A 144 -17.87 -20.73 13.40
N ALA A 145 -16.59 -20.67 13.80
CA ALA A 145 -16.03 -21.48 14.87
C ALA A 145 -16.76 -21.27 16.21
N TYR A 146 -17.07 -20.01 16.54
CA TYR A 146 -17.82 -19.65 17.72
C TYR A 146 -19.21 -20.29 17.76
N LEU A 147 -19.96 -20.20 16.65
CA LEU A 147 -21.27 -20.84 16.54
C LEU A 147 -21.18 -22.36 16.75
N PHE A 148 -20.18 -23.02 16.16
CA PHE A 148 -19.94 -24.45 16.34
C PHE A 148 -19.51 -24.85 17.76
N SER A 149 -18.88 -23.93 18.49
CA SER A 149 -18.46 -24.19 19.88
C SER A 149 -19.64 -24.24 20.85
N ARG A 150 -20.77 -23.61 20.48
CA ARG A 150 -22.00 -23.57 21.28
C ARG A 150 -22.93 -24.71 20.95
N GLU A 151 -23.06 -25.02 19.66
CA GLU A 151 -23.98 -26.03 19.15
C GLU A 151 -23.30 -26.81 18.01
N ASN A 152 -23.46 -28.14 17.98
CA ASN A 152 -22.86 -28.98 16.93
C ASN A 152 -23.22 -28.52 15.50
N GLN A 153 -24.39 -27.89 15.31
CA GLN A 153 -24.77 -27.19 14.08
C GLN A 153 -25.58 -25.93 14.42
N PRO A 154 -25.34 -24.78 13.76
CA PRO A 154 -26.08 -23.54 14.01
C PRO A 154 -27.48 -23.53 13.36
N THR A 155 -28.14 -24.68 13.24
CA THR A 155 -29.46 -24.83 12.60
C THR A 155 -30.59 -24.21 13.42
N SER A 156 -30.36 -23.94 14.71
CA SER A 156 -31.26 -23.16 15.55
C SER A 156 -31.37 -21.70 15.09
N LEU A 157 -30.26 -21.13 14.61
CA LEU A 157 -30.15 -19.71 14.26
C LEU A 157 -30.30 -19.43 12.77
N TYR A 158 -29.98 -20.40 11.91
CA TYR A 158 -30.05 -20.21 10.46
C TYR A 158 -30.75 -21.36 9.73
N VAL A 159 -31.32 -21.03 8.57
CA VAL A 159 -31.82 -22.01 7.60
C VAL A 159 -30.81 -22.18 6.47
N SER A 160 -30.47 -23.43 6.20
CA SER A 160 -29.51 -23.80 5.16
C SER A 160 -30.20 -23.83 3.80
N VAL A 161 -29.64 -23.14 2.81
CA VAL A 161 -30.14 -23.15 1.43
C VAL A 161 -29.05 -23.56 0.45
N GLN A 162 -29.46 -24.11 -0.70
CA GLN A 162 -28.54 -24.36 -1.81
C GLN A 162 -27.90 -23.05 -2.29
N GLN A 163 -26.67 -23.12 -2.82
CA GLN A 163 -25.99 -21.91 -3.28
C GLN A 163 -26.81 -21.14 -4.31
N ASN A 164 -27.10 -19.89 -3.96
CA ASN A 164 -27.68 -18.90 -4.84
C ASN A 164 -26.64 -17.81 -5.17
N ARG A 165 -25.38 -18.23 -5.34
CA ARG A 165 -24.24 -17.34 -5.63
C ARG A 165 -23.27 -18.00 -6.60
N LEU A 166 -22.64 -17.20 -7.44
CA LEU A 166 -21.55 -17.61 -8.31
C LEU A 166 -20.29 -16.83 -7.96
N LYS A 167 -19.13 -17.47 -8.14
CA LYS A 167 -17.85 -16.90 -7.71
C LYS A 167 -16.75 -17.15 -8.72
N LEU A 168 -16.03 -16.08 -9.05
CA LEU A 168 -14.73 -16.14 -9.69
C LEU A 168 -13.67 -15.77 -8.66
N THR A 169 -12.89 -16.75 -8.19
CA THR A 169 -11.76 -16.51 -7.29
C THR A 169 -10.55 -16.00 -8.08
N SER A 170 -9.41 -15.79 -7.43
CA SER A 170 -8.18 -15.42 -8.12
C SER A 170 -7.80 -16.41 -9.23
N ASP A 171 -8.08 -17.70 -9.04
CA ASP A 171 -7.55 -18.78 -9.87
C ASP A 171 -8.59 -19.86 -10.25
N TRP A 172 -9.83 -19.77 -9.75
CA TRP A 172 -10.92 -20.71 -10.03
C TRP A 172 -12.19 -19.99 -10.53
N PRO A 173 -12.92 -20.57 -11.51
CA PRO A 173 -12.60 -21.78 -12.27
C PRO A 173 -11.37 -21.59 -13.15
N ASN A 174 -10.68 -22.69 -13.46
CA ASN A 174 -9.40 -22.69 -14.18
C ASN A 174 -9.53 -23.08 -15.67
N ASN A 175 -10.73 -23.41 -16.13
CA ASN A 175 -11.01 -23.66 -17.55
C ASN A 175 -12.10 -22.71 -18.07
N TRP A 176 -12.10 -22.51 -19.39
CA TRP A 176 -12.95 -21.54 -20.07
C TRP A 176 -14.43 -21.95 -20.12
N GLN A 177 -14.70 -23.26 -20.21
CA GLN A 177 -16.06 -23.82 -20.26
C GLN A 177 -16.83 -23.53 -18.96
N ASP A 178 -16.16 -23.67 -17.81
CA ASP A 178 -16.74 -23.37 -16.50
C ASP A 178 -17.00 -21.88 -16.30
N ILE A 179 -16.17 -20.99 -16.88
CA ILE A 179 -16.40 -19.53 -16.81
C ILE A 179 -17.65 -19.17 -17.61
N ASP A 180 -17.77 -19.71 -18.82
CA ASP A 180 -18.93 -19.50 -19.68
C ASP A 180 -20.20 -20.08 -19.07
N GLU A 181 -20.14 -21.28 -18.49
CA GLU A 181 -21.28 -21.86 -17.79
C GLU A 181 -21.69 -21.02 -16.57
N ILE A 182 -20.73 -20.50 -15.81
CA ILE A 182 -21.00 -19.58 -14.69
C ILE A 182 -21.67 -18.30 -15.20
N LEU A 183 -21.13 -17.65 -16.24
CA LEU A 183 -21.69 -16.41 -16.79
C LEU A 183 -23.07 -16.66 -17.44
N ASP A 184 -23.29 -17.79 -18.10
CA ASP A 184 -24.60 -18.14 -18.66
C ASP A 184 -25.64 -18.46 -17.58
N ARG A 185 -25.24 -19.11 -16.48
CA ARG A 185 -26.11 -19.31 -15.31
C ARG A 185 -26.50 -17.99 -14.65
N THR A 186 -25.63 -16.98 -14.64
CA THR A 186 -26.03 -15.63 -14.18
C THR A 186 -27.15 -15.03 -15.03
N ARG A 187 -27.15 -15.29 -16.34
CA ARG A 187 -28.16 -14.76 -17.28
C ARG A 187 -29.51 -15.48 -17.20
N LYS A 188 -29.52 -16.77 -16.85
CA LYS A 188 -30.75 -17.58 -16.72
C LYS A 188 -31.55 -17.35 -15.44
N ASN A 189 -31.17 -16.37 -14.61
CA ASN A 189 -31.83 -15.99 -13.35
C ASN A 189 -31.65 -17.02 -12.20
N ASP A 190 -30.66 -17.90 -12.32
CA ASP A 190 -30.39 -18.99 -11.37
C ASP A 190 -29.55 -18.56 -10.15
N CYS A 191 -28.96 -17.35 -10.17
CA CYS A 191 -28.13 -16.85 -9.07
C CYS A 191 -28.49 -15.41 -8.67
N ARG A 192 -28.29 -15.05 -7.39
CA ARG A 192 -28.58 -13.70 -6.87
C ARG A 192 -27.33 -12.88 -6.65
N TYR A 193 -26.27 -13.54 -6.19
CA TYR A 193 -25.01 -12.90 -5.89
C TYR A 193 -23.94 -13.35 -6.87
N PHE A 194 -23.10 -12.41 -7.29
CA PHE A 194 -21.91 -12.69 -8.08
C PHE A 194 -20.69 -12.06 -7.44
N SER A 195 -19.74 -12.89 -7.06
CA SER A 195 -18.49 -12.44 -6.43
C SER A 195 -17.32 -12.61 -7.39
N ILE A 196 -16.57 -11.55 -7.69
CA ILE A 196 -15.37 -11.62 -8.53
C ILE A 196 -14.17 -10.99 -7.81
N HIS A 197 -13.12 -11.78 -7.63
CA HIS A 197 -11.88 -11.27 -7.04
C HIS A 197 -11.21 -10.26 -7.98
N ALA A 198 -10.71 -9.13 -7.46
CA ALA A 198 -10.10 -8.08 -8.30
C ALA A 198 -8.96 -8.62 -9.17
N ALA A 199 -8.09 -9.47 -8.61
CA ALA A 199 -7.01 -10.14 -9.34
C ALA A 199 -7.49 -11.04 -10.50
N ARG A 200 -8.78 -11.35 -10.58
CA ARG A 200 -9.36 -12.14 -11.68
C ARG A 200 -9.73 -11.28 -12.87
N LEU A 201 -10.07 -10.00 -12.67
CA LEU A 201 -10.50 -9.09 -13.75
C LEU A 201 -9.44 -9.01 -14.86
N GLY A 202 -8.17 -8.83 -14.50
CA GLY A 202 -7.06 -8.82 -15.46
C GLY A 202 -6.66 -10.17 -16.05
N LYS A 203 -7.31 -11.28 -15.65
CA LYS A 203 -7.06 -12.63 -16.19
C LYS A 203 -8.19 -13.10 -17.11
N LEU A 204 -9.27 -12.33 -17.26
CA LEU A 204 -10.37 -12.68 -18.14
C LEU A 204 -9.98 -12.35 -19.59
N ALA A 205 -10.22 -13.29 -20.51
CA ALA A 205 -10.15 -12.98 -21.93
C ALA A 205 -11.25 -11.96 -22.29
N ARG A 206 -11.03 -11.18 -23.36
CA ARG A 206 -11.94 -10.09 -23.76
C ARG A 206 -13.40 -10.54 -23.90
N GLU A 207 -13.64 -11.71 -24.48
CA GLU A 207 -14.99 -12.28 -24.60
C GLU A 207 -15.70 -12.45 -23.24
N HIS A 208 -14.97 -12.83 -22.19
CA HIS A 208 -15.51 -13.01 -20.84
C HIS A 208 -15.71 -11.66 -20.17
N THR A 209 -14.80 -10.71 -20.39
CA THR A 209 -14.95 -9.31 -19.96
C THR A 209 -16.21 -8.69 -20.58
N ASP A 210 -16.42 -8.86 -21.88
CA ASP A 210 -17.60 -8.35 -22.57
C ASP A 210 -18.89 -8.99 -22.04
N LYS A 211 -18.88 -10.31 -21.78
CA LYS A 211 -20.00 -11.01 -21.16
C LYS A 211 -20.30 -10.50 -19.75
N LEU A 212 -19.27 -10.19 -18.96
CA LEU A 212 -19.37 -9.64 -17.61
C LEU A 212 -19.87 -8.20 -17.61
N LEU A 213 -19.35 -7.35 -18.49
CA LEU A 213 -19.82 -5.97 -18.67
C LEU A 213 -21.29 -5.94 -19.08
N LEU A 214 -21.69 -6.82 -20.00
CA LEU A 214 -23.08 -6.94 -20.40
C LEU A 214 -23.97 -7.38 -19.23
N LEU A 215 -23.51 -8.32 -18.39
CA LEU A 215 -24.21 -8.71 -17.16
C LEU A 215 -24.37 -7.51 -16.22
N TRP A 216 -23.29 -6.79 -15.94
CA TRP A 216 -23.34 -5.64 -15.02
C TRP A 216 -24.22 -4.51 -15.50
N ARG A 217 -24.21 -4.19 -16.80
CA ARG A 217 -25.14 -3.23 -17.41
C ARG A 217 -26.59 -3.68 -17.26
N ASN A 218 -26.89 -4.94 -17.60
CA ASN A 218 -28.24 -5.50 -17.48
C ASN A 218 -28.77 -5.50 -16.04
N CYS A 219 -27.87 -5.60 -15.05
CA CYS A 219 -28.21 -5.57 -13.63
C CYS A 219 -28.17 -4.15 -13.02
N GLY A 220 -27.84 -3.12 -13.82
CA GLY A 220 -27.72 -1.73 -13.34
C GLY A 220 -26.55 -1.51 -12.37
N LEU A 221 -25.52 -2.34 -12.44
CA LEU A 221 -24.30 -2.23 -11.61
C LEU A 221 -23.28 -1.27 -12.21
N ILE A 222 -23.39 -0.97 -13.50
CA ILE A 222 -22.58 0.00 -14.25
C ILE A 222 -23.55 0.81 -15.10
N ALA A 223 -23.37 2.13 -15.19
CA ALA A 223 -24.20 2.97 -16.04
C ALA A 223 -23.89 2.76 -17.53
N ASP A 224 -24.88 2.92 -18.42
CA ASP A 224 -24.69 2.71 -19.87
C ASP A 224 -23.58 3.59 -20.48
N ASN A 225 -23.32 4.75 -19.87
CA ASN A 225 -22.32 5.72 -20.28
C ASN A 225 -21.05 5.71 -19.43
N GLU A 226 -20.92 4.77 -18.49
CA GLU A 226 -19.74 4.68 -17.63
C GLU A 226 -18.54 4.19 -18.46
N ASN A 227 -17.38 4.83 -18.27
CA ASN A 227 -16.15 4.37 -18.90
C ASN A 227 -15.75 3.03 -18.26
N THR A 228 -15.72 1.98 -19.08
CA THR A 228 -15.35 0.61 -18.69
C THR A 228 -13.99 0.19 -19.24
N ASP A 229 -13.18 1.13 -19.72
CA ASP A 229 -11.86 0.87 -20.32
C ASP A 229 -10.88 0.28 -19.29
N TRP A 230 -11.11 0.55 -18.00
CA TRP A 230 -10.38 -0.06 -16.89
C TRP A 230 -10.59 -1.58 -16.75
N LEU A 231 -11.60 -2.14 -17.41
CA LEU A 231 -11.94 -3.56 -17.40
C LEU A 231 -11.46 -4.30 -18.66
N VAL A 232 -11.31 -3.59 -19.76
CA VAL A 232 -10.92 -4.16 -21.05
C VAL A 232 -9.40 -4.34 -21.01
N PRO A 233 -8.88 -5.59 -21.05
CA PRO A 233 -7.46 -5.78 -21.27
C PRO A 233 -7.11 -5.08 -22.59
N VAL A 234 -6.13 -4.17 -22.58
CA VAL A 234 -5.69 -3.49 -23.80
C VAL A 234 -5.24 -4.58 -24.78
N GLU A 235 -6.02 -4.80 -25.84
CA GLU A 235 -5.58 -5.66 -26.94
C GLU A 235 -4.41 -4.96 -27.61
N SER A 236 -3.24 -5.59 -27.58
CA SER A 236 -2.10 -5.26 -28.42
C SER A 236 -2.45 -5.52 -29.89
N SER A 237 -3.20 -4.61 -30.48
CA SER A 237 -3.48 -4.61 -31.92
C SER A 237 -3.28 -3.20 -32.47
N GLY A 238 -2.20 -3.03 -33.24
CA GLY A 238 -1.84 -1.80 -33.90
C GLY A 238 -0.37 -1.48 -33.66
N GLU A 239 0.45 -1.66 -34.70
CA GLU A 239 1.81 -1.14 -34.77
C GLU A 239 1.77 0.39 -34.59
N VAL A 240 1.86 0.84 -33.35
CA VAL A 240 2.40 2.15 -33.03
C VAL A 240 3.89 1.91 -32.90
N HIS A 241 4.68 2.55 -33.75
CA HIS A 241 6.13 2.55 -33.63
C HIS A 241 6.47 3.21 -32.28
N ASN A 242 6.56 2.40 -31.23
CA ASN A 242 7.03 2.84 -29.93
C ASN A 242 8.53 3.13 -30.09
N PRO A 243 8.99 4.37 -29.92
CA PRO A 243 10.42 4.67 -29.99
C PRO A 243 11.18 4.10 -28.78
N PHE A 244 10.46 3.53 -27.80
CA PHE A 244 11.00 2.81 -26.67
C PHE A 244 10.85 1.31 -26.89
N PRO A 245 11.88 0.50 -26.62
CA PRO A 245 11.80 -0.96 -26.75
C PRO A 245 10.64 -1.49 -25.91
N ASP A 246 9.98 -2.54 -26.39
CA ASP A 246 8.90 -3.24 -25.67
C ASP A 246 9.32 -3.47 -24.21
N ILE A 247 8.71 -2.73 -23.30
CA ILE A 247 8.80 -2.98 -21.87
C ILE A 247 8.00 -4.27 -21.66
N PRO A 248 8.60 -5.39 -21.24
CA PRO A 248 7.86 -6.63 -21.03
C PRO A 248 6.70 -6.36 -20.05
N ASP A 249 5.51 -6.90 -20.33
CA ASP A 249 4.20 -6.75 -19.62
C ASP A 249 4.23 -6.97 -18.09
N GLU A 250 5.40 -7.22 -17.51
CA GLU A 250 5.61 -7.50 -16.10
C GLU A 250 6.60 -6.57 -15.39
N GLN A 251 7.26 -5.63 -16.09
CA GLN A 251 8.37 -4.87 -15.52
C GLN A 251 7.93 -3.96 -14.37
N PHE A 252 6.94 -3.09 -14.61
CA PHE A 252 6.41 -2.19 -13.59
C PHE A 252 5.08 -2.70 -13.06
N ARG A 253 4.90 -2.71 -11.74
CA ARG A 253 3.61 -3.03 -11.09
C ARG A 253 3.34 -2.11 -9.92
N LEU A 254 2.06 -1.91 -9.62
CA LEU A 254 1.62 -1.21 -8.42
C LEU A 254 1.69 -2.14 -7.20
N TYR A 255 2.29 -1.65 -6.13
CA TYR A 255 2.39 -2.30 -4.83
C TYR A 255 1.94 -1.34 -3.75
N TYR A 256 1.23 -1.86 -2.75
CA TYR A 256 1.01 -1.13 -1.51
C TYR A 256 2.05 -1.53 -0.47
N ARG A 257 2.89 -0.57 -0.05
CA ARG A 257 3.98 -0.77 0.92
C ARG A 257 4.09 0.44 1.83
N GLN A 258 4.23 0.20 3.13
CA GLN A 258 4.50 1.26 4.12
C GLN A 258 3.49 2.43 4.12
N GLY A 259 2.23 2.15 3.78
CA GLY A 259 1.20 3.17 3.65
C GLY A 259 1.21 3.93 2.32
N LEU A 260 2.02 3.51 1.35
CA LEU A 260 2.21 4.16 0.06
C LEU A 260 1.77 3.26 -1.09
N THR A 261 1.21 3.85 -2.12
CA THR A 261 1.00 3.22 -3.42
C THR A 261 2.24 3.44 -4.28
N LEU A 262 2.97 2.39 -4.59
CA LEU A 262 4.25 2.42 -5.28
C LEU A 262 4.20 1.72 -6.64
N LEU A 263 4.56 2.42 -7.70
CA LEU A 263 4.92 1.86 -9.00
C LEU A 263 6.37 1.38 -8.93
N LEU A 264 6.58 0.08 -8.82
CA LEU A 264 7.90 -0.52 -8.64
C LEU A 264 8.32 -1.31 -9.87
N ASP A 265 9.58 -1.16 -10.25
CA ASP A 265 10.27 -1.86 -11.34
C ASP A 265 10.92 -3.15 -10.82
N LYS A 266 10.45 -4.31 -11.26
CA LYS A 266 11.03 -5.61 -10.89
C LYS A 266 12.48 -5.79 -11.31
N ASN A 267 13.01 -4.98 -12.23
CA ASN A 267 14.40 -5.04 -12.67
C ASN A 267 15.31 -4.07 -11.90
N CYS A 268 14.74 -3.26 -11.01
CA CYS A 268 15.52 -2.34 -10.17
C CYS A 268 15.80 -2.97 -8.81
N LEU A 269 17.05 -2.93 -8.37
CA LEU A 269 17.48 -3.54 -7.10
C LEU A 269 16.71 -2.98 -5.90
N VAL A 270 16.63 -1.66 -5.76
CA VAL A 270 15.94 -1.01 -4.63
C VAL A 270 14.44 -1.36 -4.63
N ASP A 271 13.83 -1.35 -5.81
CA ASP A 271 12.43 -1.69 -5.99
C ASP A 271 12.16 -3.18 -5.68
N GLN A 272 13.06 -4.10 -6.05
CA GLN A 272 12.98 -5.52 -5.68
C GLN A 272 12.95 -5.69 -4.17
N TYR A 273 13.81 -4.99 -3.43
CA TYR A 273 13.79 -5.05 -1.97
C TYR A 273 12.45 -4.54 -1.40
N MET A 274 11.90 -3.46 -1.97
CA MET A 274 10.56 -2.97 -1.60
C MET A 274 9.45 -3.98 -1.94
N ILE A 275 9.57 -4.69 -3.06
CA ILE A 275 8.61 -5.73 -3.47
C ILE A 275 8.66 -6.91 -2.48
N GLU A 276 9.86 -7.43 -2.23
CA GLU A 276 10.10 -8.67 -1.49
C GLU A 276 9.99 -8.50 0.02
N ARG A 277 10.67 -7.49 0.57
CA ARG A 277 10.77 -7.26 2.02
C ARG A 277 9.73 -6.30 2.53
N GLY A 278 9.20 -5.45 1.64
CA GLY A 278 8.18 -4.47 1.96
C GLY A 278 8.68 -3.19 2.59
N TYR A 279 10.00 -3.01 2.68
CA TYR A 279 10.66 -1.82 3.23
C TYR A 279 12.07 -1.65 2.65
N TRP A 280 12.58 -0.42 2.70
CA TRP A 280 13.95 -0.03 2.39
C TRP A 280 14.38 1.00 3.43
N GLU A 281 15.52 0.75 4.09
CA GLU A 281 16.15 1.69 5.03
C GLU A 281 15.27 2.26 6.16
N ASN A 282 14.28 1.50 6.65
CA ASN A 282 13.39 1.99 7.71
C ASN A 282 14.11 2.55 8.92
N ARG A 283 15.19 1.89 9.35
CA ARG A 283 15.93 2.33 10.53
C ARG A 283 16.58 3.70 10.32
N GLN A 284 17.04 3.99 9.10
CA GLN A 284 17.63 5.27 8.74
C GLN A 284 16.56 6.36 8.61
N ILE A 285 15.44 6.06 7.93
CA ILE A 285 14.30 6.98 7.82
C ILE A 285 13.75 7.34 9.20
N GLU A 286 13.47 6.33 10.04
CA GLU A 286 12.99 6.53 11.42
C GLU A 286 13.99 7.33 12.24
N ARG A 287 15.29 7.13 12.03
CA ARG A 287 16.33 7.89 12.72
C ARG A 287 16.32 9.37 12.32
N LEU A 288 16.30 9.67 11.01
CA LEU A 288 16.29 11.03 10.51
C LEU A 288 15.03 11.78 10.97
N LEU A 289 13.86 11.14 10.85
CA LEU A 289 12.59 11.72 11.28
C LEU A 289 12.52 11.87 12.81
N GLY A 290 13.10 10.95 13.58
CA GLY A 290 13.21 11.08 15.03
C GLY A 290 14.04 12.30 15.45
N PHE A 291 15.12 12.63 14.74
CA PHE A 291 15.85 13.88 14.98
C PHE A 291 15.06 15.12 14.60
N ALA A 292 14.32 15.05 13.49
CA ALA A 292 13.44 16.14 13.08
C ALA A 292 12.37 16.44 14.14
N GLU A 293 11.79 15.40 14.74
CA GLU A 293 10.80 15.49 15.81
C GLU A 293 11.40 16.01 17.12
N ALA A 294 12.59 15.54 17.50
CA ALA A 294 13.29 15.96 18.71
C ALA A 294 13.86 17.39 18.65
N ALA A 295 14.11 17.91 17.44
CA ALA A 295 14.60 19.26 17.25
C ALA A 295 13.50 20.30 17.57
N GLU A 296 13.78 21.16 18.54
CA GLU A 296 12.89 22.27 18.91
C GLU A 296 12.82 23.29 17.77
N LEU A 297 11.60 23.58 17.30
CA LEU A 297 11.37 24.56 16.25
C LEU A 297 11.33 25.96 16.87
N LYS A 298 12.20 26.86 16.40
CA LYS A 298 12.18 28.26 16.82
C LYS A 298 10.84 28.91 16.47
N PRO A 299 10.34 29.87 17.28
CA PRO A 299 9.10 30.57 16.98
C PRO A 299 9.11 31.21 15.59
N GLY A 300 8.15 30.83 14.75
CA GLY A 300 8.01 31.35 13.38
C GLY A 300 8.94 30.71 12.34
N ALA A 301 9.83 29.79 12.73
CA ALA A 301 10.63 29.02 11.81
C ALA A 301 9.78 27.95 11.10
N LYS A 302 10.12 27.62 9.85
CA LYS A 302 9.55 26.47 9.12
C LYS A 302 10.42 25.24 9.31
N ARG A 303 9.81 24.06 9.29
CA ARG A 303 10.51 22.79 9.12
C ARG A 303 10.46 22.37 7.65
N VAL A 304 11.63 22.30 7.01
CA VAL A 304 11.75 22.00 5.57
C VAL A 304 12.51 20.68 5.40
N PHE A 305 11.94 19.75 4.63
CA PHE A 305 12.62 18.52 4.23
C PHE A 305 13.30 18.69 2.87
N LEU A 306 14.58 18.36 2.77
CA LEU A 306 15.36 18.45 1.53
C LEU A 306 15.93 17.07 1.17
N ASP A 307 15.51 16.53 0.02
CA ASP A 307 15.88 15.19 -0.45
C ASP A 307 16.73 15.31 -1.72
N VAL A 308 18.05 15.17 -1.59
CA VAL A 308 19.01 15.38 -2.68
C VAL A 308 19.53 14.04 -3.15
N GLY A 309 19.22 13.70 -4.41
CA GLY A 309 19.36 12.32 -4.90
C GLY A 309 18.15 11.48 -4.50
N SER A 310 16.95 12.05 -4.67
CA SER A 310 15.71 11.50 -4.12
C SER A 310 15.26 10.19 -4.76
N PHE A 311 15.85 9.78 -5.88
CA PHE A 311 15.49 8.57 -6.61
C PHE A 311 14.00 8.58 -6.99
N TRP A 312 13.18 7.67 -6.46
CA TRP A 312 11.71 7.70 -6.62
C TRP A 312 10.96 8.32 -5.43
N ALA A 313 11.66 9.03 -4.54
CA ALA A 313 11.15 9.82 -3.42
C ALA A 313 10.61 9.05 -2.20
N LEU A 314 11.24 7.93 -1.81
CA LEU A 314 10.86 7.21 -0.58
C LEU A 314 10.91 8.12 0.65
N TYR A 315 12.07 8.74 0.90
CA TYR A 315 12.31 9.57 2.08
C TYR A 315 11.34 10.73 2.14
N SER A 316 11.13 11.43 1.04
CA SER A 316 10.17 12.52 0.94
C SER A 316 8.72 12.10 1.16
N LEU A 317 8.28 10.95 0.63
CA LEU A 317 6.94 10.43 0.90
C LEU A 317 6.77 10.06 2.38
N LYS A 318 7.81 9.52 3.02
CA LYS A 318 7.81 9.23 4.46
C LYS A 318 7.83 10.51 5.30
N ALA A 319 8.60 11.52 4.90
CA ALA A 319 8.58 12.84 5.51
C ALA A 319 7.18 13.45 5.44
N ARG A 320 6.52 13.37 4.27
CA ARG A 320 5.13 13.81 4.12
C ARG A 320 4.16 13.06 5.04
N GLN A 321 4.24 11.73 5.08
CA GLN A 321 3.38 10.91 5.95
C GLN A 321 3.55 11.21 7.44
N SER A 322 4.71 11.72 7.86
CA SER A 322 4.95 12.10 9.25
C SER A 322 4.15 13.32 9.70
N GLY A 323 3.75 14.20 8.76
CA GLY A 323 3.09 15.47 9.06
C GLY A 323 3.98 16.49 9.77
N LEU A 324 5.30 16.28 9.84
CA LEU A 324 6.23 17.14 10.57
C LEU A 324 6.66 18.40 9.80
N PHE A 325 6.52 18.41 8.48
CA PHE A 325 7.17 19.38 7.59
C PHE A 325 6.16 20.33 6.97
N ASP A 326 6.54 21.61 6.92
CA ASP A 326 5.78 22.65 6.23
C ASP A 326 6.00 22.61 4.72
N GLU A 327 7.19 22.15 4.30
CA GLU A 327 7.62 22.15 2.91
C GLU A 327 8.60 20.98 2.66
N ILE A 328 8.50 20.37 1.48
CA ILE A 328 9.37 19.29 1.05
C ILE A 328 9.93 19.63 -0.33
N VAL A 329 11.26 19.61 -0.49
CA VAL A 329 11.93 19.86 -1.76
C VAL A 329 12.79 18.67 -2.14
N LEU A 330 12.63 18.19 -3.37
CA LEU A 330 13.31 17.01 -3.89
C LEU A 330 14.13 17.36 -5.13
N PHE A 331 15.32 16.77 -5.21
CA PHE A 331 16.20 16.85 -6.37
C PHE A 331 16.45 15.44 -6.89
N GLU A 332 16.25 15.24 -8.19
CA GLU A 332 16.63 14.01 -8.89
C GLU A 332 17.07 14.36 -10.31
N ALA A 333 18.18 13.77 -10.74
CA ALA A 333 18.87 14.15 -11.97
C ALA A 333 18.75 13.10 -13.08
N ASP A 334 18.40 11.85 -12.75
CA ASP A 334 18.13 10.80 -13.70
C ASP A 334 16.68 10.87 -14.19
N HIS A 335 16.50 10.93 -15.51
CA HIS A 335 15.17 11.08 -16.13
C HIS A 335 14.21 9.95 -15.76
N ARG A 336 14.70 8.72 -15.65
CA ARG A 336 13.86 7.55 -15.37
C ARG A 336 13.42 7.56 -13.92
N ASN A 337 14.33 7.87 -13.01
CA ASN A 337 14.05 7.99 -11.58
C ASN A 337 13.09 9.16 -11.33
N PHE A 338 13.34 10.32 -11.96
CA PHE A 338 12.44 11.48 -11.87
C PHE A 338 11.04 11.16 -12.42
N SER A 339 10.93 10.41 -13.51
CA SER A 339 9.63 9.99 -14.05
C SER A 339 8.88 9.07 -13.07
N GLN A 340 9.58 8.13 -12.45
CA GLN A 340 9.00 7.28 -11.40
C GLN A 340 8.59 8.11 -10.18
N LEU A 341 9.42 9.06 -9.74
CA LEU A 341 9.11 10.01 -8.67
C LEU A 341 7.81 10.77 -8.96
N GLN A 342 7.62 11.31 -10.16
CA GLN A 342 6.39 12.01 -10.51
C GLN A 342 5.17 11.08 -10.45
N ALA A 343 5.30 9.85 -10.96
CA ALA A 343 4.26 8.83 -10.84
C ALA A 343 3.96 8.51 -9.36
N GLN A 344 4.99 8.43 -8.53
CA GLN A 344 4.86 8.20 -7.09
C GLN A 344 4.05 9.28 -6.40
N LEU A 345 4.35 10.55 -6.68
CA LEU A 345 3.61 11.69 -6.12
C LEU A 345 2.15 11.65 -6.54
N PHE A 346 1.88 11.40 -7.83
CA PHE A 346 0.52 11.29 -8.36
C PHE A 346 -0.27 10.15 -7.69
N LEU A 347 0.32 8.96 -7.58
CA LEU A 347 -0.31 7.78 -6.98
C LEU A 347 -0.60 7.93 -5.48
N ASN A 348 0.12 8.81 -4.79
CA ASN A 348 -0.06 9.08 -3.37
C ASN A 348 -0.82 10.40 -3.13
N HIS A 349 -1.56 10.88 -4.13
CA HIS A 349 -2.44 12.04 -4.05
C HIS A 349 -1.71 13.33 -3.62
N VAL A 350 -0.44 13.48 -4.00
CA VAL A 350 0.28 14.75 -3.89
C VAL A 350 -0.07 15.57 -5.13
N ILE A 351 -1.08 16.43 -4.99
CA ILE A 351 -1.65 17.25 -6.09
C ILE A 351 -1.49 18.76 -5.81
N VAL A 352 -0.99 19.14 -4.62
CA VAL A 352 -0.84 20.54 -4.22
C VAL A 352 0.61 20.98 -4.45
N PRO A 353 0.87 21.98 -5.31
CA PRO A 353 2.23 22.41 -5.64
C PRO A 353 2.96 23.09 -4.47
N ASP A 354 2.24 23.54 -3.45
CA ASP A 354 2.80 24.30 -2.32
C ASP A 354 3.38 23.41 -1.20
N GLU A 355 3.04 22.11 -1.16
CA GLU A 355 3.53 21.17 -0.13
C GLU A 355 4.84 20.51 -0.57
N ILE A 356 4.96 20.17 -1.86
CA ILE A 356 6.08 19.42 -2.42
C ILE A 356 6.59 20.07 -3.71
N ARG A 357 7.86 20.45 -3.73
CA ARG A 357 8.56 21.00 -4.90
C ARG A 357 9.57 19.98 -5.43
N THR A 358 9.45 19.61 -6.70
CA THR A 358 10.39 18.70 -7.38
C THR A 358 11.27 19.45 -8.36
N ILE A 359 12.58 19.23 -8.32
CA ILE A 359 13.56 19.88 -9.19
C ILE A 359 14.33 18.81 -9.96
N PHE A 360 14.18 18.81 -11.28
CA PHE A 360 14.95 17.94 -12.16
C PHE A 360 16.32 18.57 -12.46
N ALA A 361 17.28 18.35 -11.57
CA ALA A 361 18.65 18.84 -11.75
C ALA A 361 19.64 18.07 -10.85
N PRO A 362 20.87 17.82 -11.33
CA PRO A 362 21.96 17.41 -10.47
C PRO A 362 22.40 18.56 -9.56
N VAL A 363 22.67 18.24 -8.30
CA VAL A 363 23.12 19.23 -7.30
C VAL A 363 24.64 19.18 -7.18
N THR A 364 25.29 20.34 -7.20
CA THR A 364 26.75 20.51 -7.14
C THR A 364 27.11 21.82 -6.42
N ASP A 365 28.40 22.16 -6.42
CA ASP A 365 28.98 23.36 -5.80
C ASP A 365 28.60 24.68 -6.48
N LYS A 366 28.26 24.67 -7.78
CA LYS A 366 27.91 25.87 -8.56
C LYS A 366 26.99 25.56 -9.75
N PRO A 367 26.16 26.50 -10.22
CA PRO A 367 25.40 26.31 -11.45
C PRO A 367 26.31 26.12 -12.67
N GLY A 368 25.99 25.16 -13.53
CA GLY A 368 26.75 24.91 -14.77
C GLY A 368 26.45 23.56 -15.39
N PRO A 369 26.94 23.30 -16.62
CA PRO A 369 26.82 21.98 -17.23
C PRO A 369 27.61 20.94 -16.43
N VAL A 370 26.99 19.77 -16.21
CA VAL A 370 27.62 18.61 -15.57
C VAL A 370 27.31 17.35 -16.36
N ASN A 371 28.26 16.41 -16.34
CA ASN A 371 28.13 15.12 -17.00
C ASN A 371 27.57 14.08 -16.04
N MET A 372 26.41 13.52 -16.34
CA MET A 372 25.73 12.52 -15.54
C MET A 372 25.79 11.14 -16.20
N MET A 373 25.92 10.10 -15.38
CA MET A 373 25.69 8.73 -15.80
C MET A 373 24.19 8.46 -15.86
N ARG A 374 23.76 7.82 -16.94
CA ARG A 374 22.41 7.29 -17.09
C ARG A 374 22.21 6.03 -16.24
N SER A 375 21.14 5.97 -15.45
CA SER A 375 20.78 4.76 -14.72
C SER A 375 20.53 3.57 -15.66
N GLU A 376 20.07 3.80 -16.89
CA GLU A 376 19.77 2.73 -17.85
C GLU A 376 21.02 2.03 -18.40
N LEU A 377 22.20 2.63 -18.24
CA LEU A 377 23.48 2.05 -18.67
C LEU A 377 24.08 1.13 -17.59
N ARG A 378 23.49 1.08 -16.40
CA ARG A 378 23.92 0.20 -15.31
C ARG A 378 23.38 -1.22 -15.50
N ARG A 379 24.29 -2.19 -15.53
CA ARG A 379 23.95 -3.62 -15.74
C ARG A 379 23.57 -4.36 -14.46
N ASP A 380 23.88 -3.79 -13.30
CA ASP A 380 23.59 -4.37 -11.98
C ASP A 380 22.16 -4.09 -11.49
N GLY A 381 21.38 -3.31 -12.24
CA GLY A 381 20.00 -2.94 -11.88
C GLY A 381 19.91 -1.94 -10.72
N ASN A 382 21.03 -1.46 -10.17
CA ASN A 382 21.02 -0.45 -9.11
C ASN A 382 20.90 0.96 -9.72
N ARG A 383 19.67 1.37 -10.03
CA ARG A 383 19.41 2.70 -10.60
C ARG A 383 19.63 3.87 -9.64
N GLY A 384 19.65 3.60 -8.32
CA GLY A 384 19.98 4.61 -7.32
C GLY A 384 21.41 5.12 -7.48
N ALA A 385 22.30 4.28 -8.02
CA ALA A 385 23.70 4.60 -8.23
C ALA A 385 24.01 5.41 -9.50
N ALA A 386 23.07 6.25 -9.95
CA ALA A 386 23.28 7.21 -11.02
C ALA A 386 23.85 8.50 -10.43
N GLY A 387 25.02 8.95 -10.92
CA GLY A 387 25.73 10.09 -10.35
C GLY A 387 26.51 10.88 -11.38
N ILE A 388 27.10 12.00 -10.93
CA ILE A 388 27.97 12.85 -11.74
C ILE A 388 29.24 12.06 -12.06
N MET A 389 29.61 12.02 -13.34
CA MET A 389 30.77 11.28 -13.82
C MET A 389 32.03 12.16 -13.82
N PRO A 390 33.19 11.59 -13.47
CA PRO A 390 34.46 12.25 -13.69
C PRO A 390 34.73 12.44 -15.18
N GLU A 391 35.55 13.43 -15.50
CA GLU A 391 35.99 13.70 -16.87
C GLU A 391 36.70 12.46 -17.47
N GLY A 392 36.38 12.12 -18.71
CA GLY A 392 36.97 10.97 -19.41
C GLY A 392 36.42 9.60 -19.03
N HIS A 393 35.28 9.53 -18.31
CA HIS A 393 34.60 8.26 -18.03
C HIS A 393 34.25 7.50 -19.33
N PRO A 394 34.44 6.16 -19.39
CA PRO A 394 34.28 5.39 -20.63
C PRO A 394 32.84 5.24 -21.12
N VAL A 395 31.86 5.61 -20.30
CA VAL A 395 30.43 5.57 -20.64
C VAL A 395 30.00 6.95 -21.13
N PRO A 396 29.30 7.07 -22.28
CA PRO A 396 28.82 8.35 -22.79
C PRO A 396 27.94 9.09 -21.77
N PRO A 397 28.28 10.34 -21.40
CA PRO A 397 27.48 11.13 -20.46
C PRO A 397 26.19 11.66 -21.10
N ILE A 398 25.23 11.99 -20.23
CA ILE A 398 24.25 13.03 -20.52
C ILE A 398 24.75 14.32 -19.87
N GLU A 399 24.82 15.39 -20.64
CA GLU A 399 25.04 16.73 -20.08
C GLU A 399 23.71 17.27 -19.55
N LEU A 400 23.69 17.65 -18.27
CA LEU A 400 22.56 18.31 -17.62
C LEU A 400 23.01 19.64 -17.01
N GLN A 401 22.07 20.55 -16.83
CA GLN A 401 22.31 21.79 -16.12
C GLN A 401 22.28 21.53 -14.61
N GLY A 402 23.45 21.54 -13.98
CA GLY A 402 23.59 21.45 -12.53
C GLY A 402 23.24 22.76 -11.82
N VAL A 403 22.82 22.61 -10.56
CA VAL A 403 22.45 23.69 -9.65
C VAL A 403 23.20 23.55 -8.32
N SER A 404 23.35 24.66 -7.59
CA SER A 404 23.75 24.61 -6.17
C SER A 404 22.54 24.85 -5.28
N LEU A 405 22.53 24.29 -4.07
CA LEU A 405 21.41 24.52 -3.14
C LEU A 405 21.27 26.01 -2.80
N ASP A 406 22.39 26.70 -2.58
CA ASP A 406 22.44 28.15 -2.34
C ASP A 406 21.89 28.98 -3.53
N SER A 407 21.86 28.43 -4.75
CA SER A 407 21.33 29.14 -5.93
C SER A 407 19.84 28.97 -6.17
N VAL A 408 19.21 27.97 -5.56
CA VAL A 408 17.81 27.60 -5.84
C VAL A 408 16.89 27.64 -4.62
N LEU A 409 17.47 27.73 -3.43
CA LEU A 409 16.80 27.81 -2.14
C LEU A 409 17.26 29.05 -1.39
N ASP A 410 16.31 29.78 -0.80
CA ASP A 410 16.54 31.01 -0.06
C ASP A 410 15.87 30.91 1.32
N TYR A 411 16.28 29.90 2.10
CA TYR A 411 15.78 29.70 3.45
C TYR A 411 16.74 30.32 4.46
N GLU A 412 16.18 31.06 5.42
CA GLU A 412 16.89 31.58 6.58
C GLU A 412 16.07 31.34 7.84
N ASN A 413 16.74 31.03 8.95
CA ASN A 413 16.10 30.76 10.24
C ASN A 413 15.05 29.62 10.21
N CYS A 414 15.23 28.64 9.31
CA CYS A 414 14.46 27.40 9.25
C CYS A 414 15.14 26.27 10.02
N LEU A 415 14.38 25.20 10.27
CA LEU A 415 14.89 23.87 10.60
C LEU A 415 14.93 23.03 9.32
N LEU A 416 16.12 22.78 8.80
CA LEU A 416 16.33 21.95 7.61
C LEU A 416 16.57 20.50 8.02
N VAL A 417 15.87 19.56 7.38
CA VAL A 417 16.12 18.13 7.54
C VAL A 417 16.48 17.57 6.18
N MET A 418 17.72 17.11 6.02
CA MET A 418 18.30 16.90 4.70
C MET A 418 18.81 15.47 4.54
N LYS A 419 18.46 14.79 3.44
CA LYS A 419 19.10 13.54 3.00
C LYS A 419 19.94 13.81 1.76
N PHE A 420 21.22 13.47 1.80
CA PHE A 420 22.12 13.44 0.65
C PHE A 420 22.45 12.00 0.25
N ASP A 421 22.18 11.69 -1.01
CA ASP A 421 22.44 10.41 -1.67
C ASP A 421 22.91 10.66 -3.12
N VAL A 422 24.16 11.08 -3.28
CA VAL A 422 24.64 11.68 -4.55
C VAL A 422 25.87 10.98 -5.12
N GLU A 423 26.09 9.73 -4.72
CA GLU A 423 27.05 8.82 -5.32
C GLU A 423 28.46 9.43 -5.50
N LYS A 424 29.11 9.76 -4.37
CA LYS A 424 30.48 10.31 -4.27
C LYS A 424 30.62 11.79 -4.60
N HIS A 425 29.51 12.53 -4.69
CA HIS A 425 29.51 13.98 -4.94
C HIS A 425 29.13 14.82 -3.70
N GLU A 426 29.21 14.23 -2.51
CA GLU A 426 28.68 14.81 -1.26
C GLU A 426 29.41 16.11 -0.88
N ILE A 427 30.73 16.18 -1.11
CA ILE A 427 31.54 17.36 -0.78
C ILE A 427 31.15 18.57 -1.63
N GLN A 428 30.89 18.37 -2.91
CA GLN A 428 30.49 19.42 -3.83
C GLN A 428 29.09 19.92 -3.51
N VAL A 429 28.15 19.00 -3.19
CA VAL A 429 26.82 19.38 -2.70
C VAL A 429 26.93 20.22 -1.41
N LEU A 430 27.76 19.78 -0.45
CA LEU A 430 28.01 20.53 0.80
C LEU A 430 28.62 21.91 0.54
N ALA A 431 29.56 22.02 -0.41
CA ALA A 431 30.15 23.28 -0.81
C ALA A 431 29.10 24.24 -1.41
N GLY A 432 28.20 23.71 -2.25
CA GLY A 432 27.09 24.45 -2.86
C GLY A 432 25.89 24.71 -1.95
N ALA A 433 25.94 24.24 -0.70
CA ALA A 433 24.93 24.43 0.34
C ALA A 433 25.47 25.23 1.54
N ARG A 434 26.68 25.78 1.43
CA ARG A 434 27.41 26.31 2.58
C ARG A 434 26.70 27.49 3.23
N THR A 435 26.09 28.36 2.43
CA THR A 435 25.36 29.54 2.93
C THR A 435 24.08 29.09 3.61
N LEU A 436 23.33 28.22 2.95
CA LEU A 436 22.10 27.61 3.45
C LEU A 436 22.32 26.90 4.80
N LEU A 437 23.36 26.06 4.92
CA LEU A 437 23.68 25.34 6.16
C LEU A 437 24.12 26.27 7.30
N ARG A 438 24.74 27.41 6.99
CA ARG A 438 25.16 28.38 8.01
C ARG A 438 24.03 29.28 8.49
N ALA A 439 23.05 29.55 7.64
CA ALA A 439 21.91 30.43 7.94
C ALA A 439 20.77 29.71 8.70
N ASN A 440 20.85 28.38 8.86
CA ASN A 440 19.76 27.57 9.39
C ASN A 440 20.25 26.56 10.44
N GLU A 441 19.30 26.10 11.27
CA GLU A 441 19.49 24.89 12.04
C GLU A 441 19.21 23.68 11.15
N ALA A 442 20.01 22.63 11.25
CA ALA A 442 19.79 21.47 10.41
C ALA A 442 20.11 20.12 11.06
N VAL A 443 19.41 19.11 10.59
CA VAL A 443 19.69 17.69 10.77
C VAL A 443 19.99 17.11 9.40
N LEU A 444 21.16 16.49 9.24
CA LEU A 444 21.62 15.93 7.99
C LEU A 444 21.77 14.42 8.12
N GLN A 445 21.30 13.67 7.13
CA GLN A 445 21.71 12.30 6.85
C GLN A 445 22.49 12.31 5.53
N ILE A 446 23.74 11.86 5.55
CA ILE A 446 24.59 11.84 4.36
C ILE A 446 25.09 10.41 4.17
N GLU A 447 24.68 9.77 3.08
CA GLU A 447 25.29 8.51 2.67
C GLU A 447 26.71 8.83 2.17
N SER A 448 27.71 8.23 2.81
CA SER A 448 29.10 8.47 2.44
C SER A 448 29.90 7.18 2.60
N TYR A 449 30.75 6.87 1.63
CA TYR A 449 31.65 5.73 1.71
C TYR A 449 33.08 6.23 1.92
N GLU A 450 33.82 6.40 0.83
CA GLU A 450 35.24 6.79 0.82
C GLU A 450 35.46 8.23 1.30
N LEU A 451 34.50 9.13 1.08
CA LEU A 451 34.59 10.57 1.42
C LEU A 451 34.13 10.90 2.85
N ALA A 452 33.94 9.89 3.70
CA ALA A 452 33.40 10.07 5.06
C ALA A 452 34.20 11.08 5.90
N ASP A 453 35.54 11.00 5.85
CA ASP A 453 36.43 11.86 6.62
C ASP A 453 36.45 13.30 6.11
N ASP A 454 36.34 13.48 4.79
CA ASP A 454 36.24 14.79 4.16
C ASP A 454 34.90 15.45 4.51
N VAL A 455 33.81 14.69 4.47
CA VAL A 455 32.46 15.15 4.85
C VAL A 455 32.46 15.57 6.31
N HIS A 456 33.02 14.74 7.19
CA HIS A 456 33.15 15.05 8.61
C HIS A 456 33.96 16.34 8.84
N SER A 457 35.10 16.47 8.16
CA SER A 457 35.98 17.63 8.29
C SER A 457 35.32 18.92 7.81
N PHE A 458 34.62 18.87 6.67
CA PHE A 458 33.86 20.01 6.14
C PHE A 458 32.77 20.46 7.13
N LEU A 459 31.92 19.52 7.56
CA LEU A 459 30.79 19.81 8.45
C LEU A 459 31.26 20.35 9.81
N LYS A 460 32.31 19.75 10.38
CA LYS A 460 32.95 20.25 11.60
C LYS A 460 33.45 21.68 11.43
N GLY A 461 34.05 22.00 10.28
CA GLY A 461 34.53 23.34 9.93
C GLY A 461 33.44 24.40 9.83
N ILE A 462 32.17 24.00 9.74
CA ILE A 462 31.01 24.91 9.74
C ILE A 462 30.10 24.73 10.97
N GLY A 463 30.57 24.05 12.02
CA GLY A 463 29.89 23.98 13.32
C GLY A 463 28.95 22.79 13.52
N TYR A 464 28.96 21.82 12.61
CA TYR A 464 28.17 20.59 12.75
C TYR A 464 28.95 19.54 13.53
N ARG A 465 28.23 18.68 14.25
CA ARG A 465 28.78 17.49 14.92
C ARG A 465 28.08 16.24 14.43
N LYS A 466 28.79 15.11 14.47
CA LYS A 466 28.24 13.79 14.16
C LYS A 466 27.31 13.37 15.30
N LEU A 467 26.09 12.97 14.97
CA LEU A 467 25.13 12.41 15.90
C LEU A 467 25.26 10.89 15.99
N GLY A 468 25.59 10.20 14.89
CA GLY A 468 25.80 8.75 14.84
C GLY A 468 25.82 8.24 13.40
N GLU A 469 25.77 6.92 13.20
CA GLU A 469 25.72 6.32 11.86
C GLU A 469 24.94 4.99 11.82
N ILE A 470 24.41 4.65 10.64
CA ILE A 470 23.79 3.35 10.37
C ILE A 470 24.30 2.89 8.99
N GLY A 471 25.26 1.97 8.99
CA GLY A 471 25.91 1.57 7.74
C GLY A 471 26.65 2.77 7.11
N PRO A 472 26.42 3.08 5.82
CA PRO A 472 27.05 4.22 5.14
C PRO A 472 26.41 5.58 5.50
N ASP A 473 25.21 5.58 6.10
CA ASP A 473 24.49 6.79 6.46
C ASP A 473 25.03 7.41 7.75
N ARG A 474 25.52 8.65 7.65
CA ARG A 474 26.02 9.42 8.80
C ARG A 474 25.11 10.59 9.10
N PHE A 475 24.79 10.74 10.38
CA PHE A 475 23.88 11.77 10.87
C PHE A 475 24.66 12.92 11.48
N TYR A 476 24.29 14.17 11.16
CA TYR A 476 24.95 15.38 11.66
C TYR A 476 23.95 16.46 12.06
N SER A 477 24.35 17.34 12.98
CA SER A 477 23.57 18.54 13.29
C SER A 477 24.41 19.66 13.90
N ASN A 478 23.97 20.91 13.72
CA ASN A 478 24.46 22.09 14.43
C ASN A 478 23.57 22.50 15.63
N ILE A 479 22.48 21.79 15.89
CA ILE A 479 21.50 22.09 16.96
C ILE A 479 22.02 21.55 18.29
N PRO A 480 22.37 22.35 19.32
CA PRO A 480 23.08 21.86 20.51
C PRO A 480 22.33 20.84 21.37
N SER A 481 20.99 20.85 21.36
CA SER A 481 20.16 19.97 22.21
C SER A 481 20.07 18.52 21.72
N LEU A 482 20.42 18.24 20.46
CA LEU A 482 20.37 16.87 19.93
C LEU A 482 21.55 16.03 20.44
N GLU A 483 21.25 14.92 21.10
CA GLU A 483 22.29 14.04 21.65
C GLU A 483 22.91 13.13 20.58
N SER A 484 24.21 12.84 20.74
CA SER A 484 24.89 11.78 19.98
C SER A 484 24.47 10.42 20.50
N PHE A 485 24.42 9.44 19.61
CA PHE A 485 24.13 8.05 19.91
C PHE A 485 25.20 7.16 19.29
N GLU A 486 25.42 5.99 19.91
CA GLU A 486 26.26 4.93 19.35
C GLU A 486 25.48 4.06 18.35
#